data_AF-A0A973ADX3-F1
#
_entry.id   AF-A0A973ADX3-F1
#
_cell.length_a   1.000
_cell.length_b   1.000
_cell.length_c   1.000
_cell.angle_alpha   90.00
_cell.angle_beta   90.00
_cell.angle_gamma   90.00
#
_symmetry.space_group_name_H-M   'P 1'
#
loop_
_entity.id
_entity.type
_entity.pdbx_description
1 polymer ?
#
loop_
_entity_poly.entity_id
_entity_poly.type
_entity_poly.pdbx_seq_one_letter_code
_entity_poly.pdbx_strand_id
1 'polypeptide(L)'
;MSGYDFHGWLESQITFDCSQIVDNGLQVAANYELIAKGYKPVEPGISKSESLEYAERVKQFLVFLQYCVKPNGVTDEDWQAYRPICQVLVDRQQMKNEALDLFKEPALSAP
;
A
#
# COMPACT_ATOMS: atom_id res chain seq x y z
N MET A 1 -17.11 -7.31 -2.77
CA MET A 1 -15.83 -6.78 -3.26
C MET A 1 -16.01 -5.27 -3.34
N SER A 2 -15.24 -4.51 -2.56
CA SER A 2 -15.21 -3.05 -2.66
C SER A 2 -14.81 -2.65 -4.07
N GLY A 3 -15.29 -1.51 -4.54
CA GLY A 3 -15.10 -1.05 -5.92
C GLY A 3 -13.65 -1.02 -6.41
N TYR A 4 -12.68 -0.85 -5.51
CA TYR A 4 -11.26 -0.79 -5.86
C TYR A 4 -10.45 -1.93 -5.23
N ASP A 5 -9.53 -2.48 -6.01
CA ASP A 5 -8.64 -3.58 -5.64
C ASP A 5 -7.25 -3.05 -5.25
N PHE A 6 -7.02 -2.93 -3.94
CA PHE A 6 -5.73 -2.48 -3.40
C PHE A 6 -4.63 -3.53 -3.59
N HIS A 7 -4.98 -4.82 -3.46
CA HIS A 7 -4.00 -5.91 -3.59
C HIS A 7 -3.56 -6.07 -5.04
N GLY A 8 -4.50 -5.98 -5.99
CA GLY A 8 -4.17 -5.92 -7.41
C GLY A 8 -3.31 -4.71 -7.78
N TRP A 9 -3.53 -3.56 -7.13
CA TRP A 9 -2.63 -2.41 -7.30
C TRP A 9 -1.22 -2.70 -6.76
N LEU A 10 -1.08 -3.27 -5.56
CA LEU A 10 0.21 -3.68 -5.00
C LEU A 10 0.95 -4.65 -5.93
N GLU A 11 0.27 -5.67 -6.45
CA GLU A 11 0.85 -6.63 -7.40
C GLU A 11 1.38 -5.95 -8.66
N SER A 12 0.63 -4.99 -9.20
CA SER A 12 1.08 -4.21 -10.36
C SER A 12 2.35 -3.40 -10.08
N GLN A 13 2.66 -3.12 -8.81
CA GLN A 13 3.84 -2.35 -8.42
C GLN A 13 5.15 -3.17 -8.38
N ILE A 14 5.07 -4.51 -8.37
CA ILE A 14 6.23 -5.41 -8.19
C ILE A 14 7.34 -5.20 -9.23
N THR A 15 6.99 -4.73 -10.43
CA THR A 15 7.95 -4.54 -11.53
C THR A 15 8.75 -3.24 -11.42
N PHE A 16 8.28 -2.25 -10.65
CA PHE A 16 8.88 -0.92 -10.57
C PHE A 16 9.98 -0.80 -9.50
N ASP A 17 10.80 0.25 -9.60
CA ASP A 17 11.72 0.64 -8.54
C ASP A 17 11.02 1.41 -7.40
N CYS A 18 11.66 1.51 -6.25
CA CYS A 18 11.08 2.17 -5.07
C CYS A 18 10.61 3.61 -5.36
N SER A 19 11.36 4.38 -6.16
CA SER A 19 10.99 5.77 -6.50
C SER A 19 9.75 5.84 -7.40
N GLN A 20 9.68 4.97 -8.41
CA GLN A 20 8.54 4.83 -9.29
C GLN A 20 7.28 4.38 -8.54
N ILE A 21 7.41 3.45 -7.60
CA ILE A 21 6.29 3.01 -6.76
C ILE A 21 5.76 4.18 -5.92
N VAL A 22 6.65 4.98 -5.35
CA VAL A 22 6.28 6.17 -4.57
C VAL A 22 5.55 7.20 -5.44
N ASP A 23 6.08 7.52 -6.62
CA ASP A 23 5.46 8.47 -7.54
C ASP A 23 4.09 7.99 -8.03
N ASN A 24 4.00 6.72 -8.46
CA ASN A 24 2.75 6.10 -8.87
C ASN A 24 1.71 6.14 -7.75
N GLY A 25 2.10 5.76 -6.53
CA GLY A 25 1.20 5.76 -5.38
C GLY A 25 0.72 7.15 -5.01
N LEU A 26 1.58 8.19 -5.07
CA LEU A 26 1.18 9.56 -4.81
C LEU A 26 0.14 10.05 -5.82
N GLN A 27 0.35 9.74 -7.10
CA GLN A 27 -0.59 10.09 -8.16
C GLN A 27 -1.94 9.38 -7.98
N VAL A 28 -1.90 8.07 -7.67
CA VAL A 28 -3.11 7.26 -7.41
C VAL A 28 -3.85 7.81 -6.20
N ALA A 29 -3.19 7.96 -5.04
CA ALA A 29 -3.83 8.47 -3.84
C ALA A 29 -4.49 9.85 -4.08
N ALA A 30 -3.77 10.79 -4.71
CA ALA A 30 -4.31 12.11 -5.02
C ALA A 30 -5.53 12.05 -5.97
N ASN A 31 -5.50 11.19 -6.98
CA ASN A 31 -6.63 11.02 -7.90
C ASN A 31 -7.90 10.58 -7.16
N TYR A 32 -7.77 9.62 -6.25
CA TYR A 32 -8.89 9.05 -5.52
C TYR A 32 -9.40 9.96 -4.40
N GLU A 33 -8.54 10.78 -3.81
CA GLU A 33 -8.98 11.87 -2.93
C GLU A 33 -9.82 12.91 -3.67
N LEU A 34 -9.48 13.22 -4.92
CA LEU A 34 -10.28 14.14 -5.74
C LEU A 34 -11.65 13.55 -6.08
N ILE A 35 -11.73 12.24 -6.33
CA ILE A 35 -13.00 11.52 -6.51
C ILE A 35 -13.84 11.57 -5.22
N ALA A 36 -13.23 11.24 -4.08
CA ALA A 36 -13.89 11.27 -2.77
C ALA A 36 -14.45 12.67 -2.44
N LYS A 37 -13.70 13.74 -2.76
CA LYS A 37 -14.14 15.13 -2.59
C LYS A 37 -15.18 15.58 -3.62
N GLY A 38 -15.47 14.78 -4.65
CA GLY A 38 -16.42 15.10 -5.70
C GLY A 38 -15.87 16.05 -6.78
N TYR A 39 -14.56 16.24 -6.85
CA TYR A 39 -13.90 17.01 -7.92
C TYR A 39 -13.70 16.19 -9.19
N LYS A 40 -13.84 14.86 -9.11
CA LYS A 40 -13.79 13.93 -10.23
C LYS A 40 -15.00 12.98 -10.18
N PRO A 41 -15.46 12.47 -11.33
CA PRO A 41 -16.55 11.50 -11.37
C PRO A 41 -16.14 10.21 -10.63
N VAL A 42 -17.11 9.60 -9.94
CA VAL A 42 -16.93 8.28 -9.34
C VAL A 42 -17.22 7.22 -10.40
N GLU A 43 -16.44 6.16 -10.44
CA GLU A 43 -16.72 5.04 -11.34
C GLU A 43 -18.03 4.34 -10.96
N PRO A 44 -18.77 3.78 -11.93
CA PRO A 44 -20.00 3.06 -11.66
C PRO A 44 -19.80 1.92 -10.66
N GLY A 45 -20.64 1.88 -9.61
CA GLY A 45 -20.56 0.85 -8.58
C GLY A 45 -19.56 1.12 -7.46
N ILE A 46 -18.94 2.30 -7.44
CA ILE A 46 -18.01 2.71 -6.39
C ILE A 46 -18.54 3.93 -5.65
N SER A 47 -18.32 4.00 -4.33
CA SER A 47 -18.69 5.15 -3.52
C SER A 47 -17.52 6.12 -3.29
N LYS A 48 -17.84 7.36 -2.89
CA LYS A 48 -16.85 8.34 -2.43
C LYS A 48 -16.07 7.83 -1.21
N SER A 49 -16.74 7.08 -0.32
CA SER A 49 -16.12 6.49 0.87
C SER A 49 -15.07 5.44 0.48
N GLU A 50 -15.42 4.53 -0.43
CA GLU A 50 -14.48 3.53 -0.95
C GLU A 50 -13.31 4.18 -1.69
N SER A 51 -13.55 5.30 -2.37
CA SER A 51 -12.47 6.07 -3.02
C SER A 51 -11.49 6.65 -1.99
N LEU A 52 -12.01 7.16 -0.86
CA LEU A 52 -11.17 7.68 0.23
C LEU A 52 -10.39 6.56 0.91
N GLU A 53 -11.06 5.45 1.25
CA GLU A 53 -10.44 4.28 1.88
C GLU A 53 -9.30 3.72 1.02
N TYR A 54 -9.53 3.61 -0.29
CA TYR A 54 -8.49 3.18 -1.23
C TYR A 54 -7.29 4.13 -1.24
N ALA A 55 -7.53 5.45 -1.30
CA ALA A 55 -6.46 6.44 -1.22
C ALA A 55 -5.66 6.36 0.09
N GLU A 56 -6.34 6.12 1.21
CA GLU A 56 -5.71 5.95 2.53
C GLU A 56 -4.83 4.70 2.59
N ARG A 57 -5.30 3.56 2.07
CA ARG A 57 -4.51 2.31 2.00
C ARG A 57 -3.24 2.48 1.16
N VAL A 58 -3.35 3.17 0.02
CA VAL A 58 -2.18 3.53 -0.80
C VAL A 58 -1.21 4.41 0.00
N LYS A 59 -1.69 5.46 0.68
CA LYS A 59 -0.84 6.33 1.50
C LYS A 59 -0.15 5.61 2.65
N GLN A 60 -0.84 4.67 3.31
CA GLN A 60 -0.26 3.84 4.35
C GLN A 60 0.91 3.03 3.80
N PHE A 61 0.74 2.37 2.65
CA PHE A 61 1.85 1.67 2.01
C PHE A 61 3.02 2.59 1.67
N LEU A 62 2.76 3.81 1.17
CA LEU A 62 3.82 4.79 0.90
C LEU A 62 4.56 5.24 2.17
N VAL A 63 3.84 5.47 3.27
CA VAL A 63 4.45 5.78 4.57
C VAL A 63 5.40 4.65 4.99
N PHE A 64 4.98 3.39 4.81
CA PHE A 64 5.86 2.27 5.09
C PHE A 64 7.11 2.28 4.20
N LEU A 65 6.98 2.47 2.88
CA LEU A 65 8.13 2.49 1.97
C LEU A 65 9.13 3.62 2.30
N GLN A 66 8.64 4.78 2.72
CA GLN A 66 9.47 5.95 2.98
C GLN A 66 10.14 5.92 4.36
N TYR A 67 9.45 5.38 5.37
CA TYR A 67 9.89 5.48 6.77
C TYR A 67 10.20 4.13 7.42
N CYS A 68 9.91 3.01 6.75
CA CYS A 68 10.05 1.65 7.28
C CYS A 68 9.34 1.44 8.62
N VAL A 69 8.14 2.01 8.78
CA VAL A 69 7.30 1.87 9.98
C VAL A 69 5.93 1.37 9.57
N LYS A 70 5.38 0.36 10.28
CA LYS A 70 4.00 -0.11 10.09
C LYS A 70 3.03 1.04 10.39
N PRO A 71 2.25 1.52 9.41
CA PRO A 71 1.28 2.59 9.64
C PRO A 71 0.14 2.12 10.56
N ASN A 72 -0.40 3.03 11.35
CA ASN A 72 -1.55 2.74 12.20
C ASN A 72 -2.79 2.45 11.33
N GLY A 73 -3.59 1.46 11.76
CA GLY A 73 -4.84 1.10 11.10
C GLY A 73 -4.70 0.19 9.87
N VAL A 74 -3.48 -0.21 9.50
CA VAL A 74 -3.27 -1.23 8.46
C VAL A 74 -3.67 -2.61 9.00
N THR A 75 -4.55 -3.31 8.29
CA THR A 75 -4.96 -4.68 8.65
C THR A 75 -3.79 -5.64 8.51
N ASP A 76 -3.82 -6.78 9.21
CA ASP A 76 -2.73 -7.76 9.07
C ASP A 76 -2.68 -8.38 7.66
N GLU A 77 -3.83 -8.49 6.99
CA GLU A 77 -3.91 -8.89 5.59
C GLU A 77 -3.18 -7.90 4.67
N ASP A 78 -3.46 -6.59 4.78
CA ASP A 78 -2.76 -5.57 4.00
C ASP A 78 -1.28 -5.50 4.35
N TRP A 79 -0.96 -5.66 5.63
CA TRP A 79 0.41 -5.67 6.09
C TRP A 79 1.22 -6.80 5.44
N GLN A 80 0.65 -8.02 5.40
CA GLN A 80 1.31 -9.15 4.75
C GLN A 80 1.39 -8.97 3.23
N ALA A 81 0.42 -8.29 2.61
CA ALA A 81 0.43 -7.99 1.17
C ALA A 81 1.58 -7.06 0.75
N TYR A 82 2.20 -6.29 1.67
CA TYR A 82 3.37 -5.46 1.34
C TYR A 82 4.64 -6.29 1.12
N ARG A 83 4.74 -7.45 1.80
CA ARG A 83 5.98 -8.24 1.87
C ARG A 83 6.56 -8.65 0.50
N PRO A 84 5.78 -9.11 -0.49
CA PRO A 84 6.33 -9.48 -1.80
C PRO A 84 7.04 -8.34 -2.52
N ILE A 85 6.49 -7.11 -2.45
CA ILE A 85 7.12 -5.93 -3.04
C ILE A 85 8.43 -5.62 -2.30
N CYS A 86 8.40 -5.66 -0.97
CA CYS A 86 9.59 -5.43 -0.15
C CYS A 86 10.70 -6.43 -0.46
N GLN A 87 10.36 -7.70 -0.67
CA GLN A 87 11.32 -8.73 -1.05
C GLN A 87 12.00 -8.37 -2.37
N VAL A 88 11.22 -7.98 -3.37
CA VAL A 88 11.76 -7.58 -4.68
C VAL A 88 12.64 -6.32 -4.57
N LEU A 89 12.26 -5.34 -3.75
CA LEU A 89 13.07 -4.15 -3.52
C LEU A 89 14.38 -4.48 -2.79
N VAL A 90 14.38 -5.43 -1.86
CA VAL A 90 15.60 -5.95 -1.21
C VAL A 90 16.50 -6.67 -2.21
N ASP A 91 15.93 -7.56 -3.03
CA ASP A 91 16.67 -8.30 -4.06
C ASP A 91 17.34 -7.35 -5.07
N ARG A 92 16.70 -6.20 -5.33
CA ARG A 92 17.20 -5.11 -6.19
C ARG A 92 18.11 -4.11 -5.46
N GLN A 93 18.42 -4.33 -4.19
CA GLN A 93 19.24 -3.44 -3.35
C GLN A 93 18.67 -2.02 -3.18
N GLN A 94 17.36 -1.87 -3.31
CA GLN A 94 16.63 -0.60 -3.12
C GLN A 94 15.98 -0.48 -1.75
N MET A 95 16.01 -1.56 -0.97
CA MET A 95 15.56 -1.62 0.42
C MET A 95 16.51 -2.50 1.21
N LYS A 96 16.65 -2.22 2.51
CA LYS A 96 17.47 -3.02 3.42
C LYS A 96 16.76 -4.31 3.80
N ASN A 97 17.51 -5.41 3.97
CA ASN A 97 16.95 -6.72 4.32
C ASN A 97 16.18 -6.69 5.66
N GLU A 98 16.59 -5.82 6.58
CA GLU A 98 15.95 -5.58 7.88
C GLU A 98 14.49 -5.12 7.75
N ALA A 99 14.09 -4.53 6.62
CA ALA A 99 12.69 -4.21 6.38
C ALA A 99 11.80 -5.46 6.34
N LEU A 100 12.36 -6.61 5.93
CA LEU A 100 11.62 -7.88 5.89
C LEU A 100 11.37 -8.45 7.29
N ASP A 101 12.15 -8.04 8.28
CA ASP A 101 11.98 -8.49 9.66
C ASP A 101 10.68 -7.94 10.29
N LEU A 102 10.17 -6.82 9.77
CA LEU A 102 8.93 -6.19 10.24
C LEU A 102 7.66 -7.00 9.89
N PHE A 103 7.75 -7.93 8.94
CA PHE A 103 6.64 -8.80 8.53
C PHE A 103 6.62 -10.15 9.24
N LYS A 104 7.67 -10.47 10.00
CA LYS A 104 7.69 -11.67 10.83
C LYS A 104 6.63 -11.47 11.92
N GLU A 105 5.68 -12.40 12.03
CA GLU A 105 4.71 -12.37 13.12
C GLU A 105 5.46 -12.26 14.46
N PRO A 106 4.92 -11.53 15.45
CA PRO A 106 5.48 -11.60 16.79
C PRO A 106 5.48 -13.08 17.16
N ALA A 107 6.67 -13.62 17.46
CA ALA A 107 6.79 -14.98 17.97
C ALA A 107 5.77 -15.10 19.09
N LEU A 108 4.77 -15.98 18.90
CA LEU A 108 3.80 -16.34 19.93
C LEU A 108 4.56 -16.43 21.24
N SER A 109 4.25 -15.51 22.16
CA SER A 109 4.76 -15.58 23.53
C SER A 109 4.39 -16.97 24.04
N ALA A 110 5.38 -17.85 24.12
CA ALA A 110 5.16 -19.21 24.60
C ALA A 110 4.55 -19.12 26.02
N PRO A 111 3.56 -19.98 26.35
CA PRO A 111 2.91 -19.98 27.66
C PRO A 111 3.89 -20.27 28.80
#